data_AF-A0A8T4V406-F1
#
_entry.id   AF-A0A8T4V406-F1
#
_cell.length_a   1.000
_cell.length_b   1.000
_cell.length_c   1.000
_cell.angle_alpha   90.00
_cell.angle_beta   90.00
_cell.angle_gamma   90.00
#
_symmetry.space_group_name_H-M   'P 1'
#
loop_
_entity.id
_entity.type
_entity.pdbx_description
1 polymer ?
#
loop_
_entity_poly.entity_id
_entity_poly.type
_entity_poly.pdbx_seq_one_letter_code
_entity_poly.pdbx_strand_id
1 'polypeptide(L)'
;MTKRKKSAKRKVMNRSHPKPLSKEHVRTHLEKDPEYMVQVSDPKILRKDLLESLREVIIFMQGYETFRKIQEEKVALFTVLKSQVREINSLVDGKLKKYLPKGKLRGFSEKQLQQQGLDEELLSPAGQQPLEVVSIERSTPREQTEREQPSELDELEKQLRDIESQLQNIR
;
A
#
# COMPACT_ATOMS: atom_id res chain seq x y z
N MET A 1 21.08 39.35 -40.72
CA MET A 1 22.49 39.00 -40.53
C MET A 1 22.61 37.52 -40.19
N THR A 2 23.12 36.73 -41.13
CA THR A 2 23.21 35.27 -41.09
C THR A 2 24.61 34.83 -40.64
N LYS A 3 24.71 33.94 -39.65
CA LYS A 3 25.98 33.27 -39.31
C LYS A 3 25.76 31.76 -39.21
N ARG A 4 25.94 31.09 -40.35
CA ARG A 4 26.07 29.63 -40.47
C ARG A 4 27.42 29.19 -39.88
N LYS A 5 27.42 28.51 -38.74
CA LYS A 5 28.61 27.82 -38.23
C LYS A 5 28.74 26.46 -38.92
N LYS A 6 29.76 26.34 -39.77
CA LYS A 6 30.29 25.07 -40.27
C LYS A 6 31.19 24.47 -39.19
N SER A 7 30.92 23.23 -38.75
CA SER A 7 31.86 22.46 -37.93
C SER A 7 32.19 21.14 -38.61
N ALA A 8 33.45 20.75 -38.44
CA ALA A 8 34.21 19.87 -39.30
C ALA A 8 33.84 18.38 -39.13
N LYS A 9 33.84 17.66 -40.26
CA LYS A 9 33.84 16.20 -40.31
C LYS A 9 35.17 15.68 -39.76
N ARG A 10 35.14 15.08 -38.57
CA ARG A 10 36.28 14.36 -37.99
C ARG A 10 36.41 12.99 -38.66
N LYS A 11 37.59 12.76 -39.25
CA LYS A 11 38.06 11.52 -39.87
C LYS A 11 38.30 10.48 -38.77
N VAL A 12 37.49 9.43 -38.71
CA VAL A 12 37.69 8.30 -37.80
C VAL A 12 38.81 7.44 -38.38
N MET A 13 39.97 7.45 -37.71
CA MET A 13 41.07 6.53 -38.01
C MET A 13 40.72 5.15 -37.49
N ASN A 14 40.68 4.17 -38.40
CA ASN A 14 40.59 2.75 -38.08
C ASN A 14 41.82 2.34 -37.26
N ARG A 15 41.62 2.17 -35.94
CA ARG A 15 42.59 1.51 -35.08
C ARG A 15 42.47 0.01 -35.30
N SER A 16 43.48 -0.56 -35.93
CA SER A 16 43.73 -1.99 -35.98
C SER A 16 43.83 -2.53 -34.55
N HIS A 17 42.86 -3.34 -34.15
CA HIS A 17 42.96 -4.08 -32.90
C HIS A 17 44.08 -5.13 -33.03
N PRO A 18 45.00 -5.21 -32.05
CA PRO A 18 46.00 -6.26 -32.03
C PRO A 18 45.33 -7.62 -31.84
N LYS A 19 45.76 -8.59 -32.64
CA LYS A 19 45.34 -10.00 -32.55
C LYS A 19 45.56 -10.49 -31.11
N PRO A 20 44.54 -11.09 -30.45
CA PRO A 20 44.78 -11.72 -29.17
C PRO A 20 45.71 -12.92 -29.37
N LEU A 21 46.88 -12.84 -28.74
CA LEU A 21 47.77 -13.98 -28.54
C LEU A 21 46.96 -15.14 -27.96
N SER A 22 47.06 -16.27 -28.64
CA SER A 22 46.51 -17.56 -28.26
C SER A 22 46.91 -17.87 -26.82
N LYS A 23 45.98 -17.69 -25.89
CA LYS A 23 46.09 -18.27 -24.56
C LYS A 23 46.06 -19.78 -24.76
N GLU A 24 47.22 -20.41 -24.60
CA GLU A 24 47.34 -21.84 -24.42
C GLU A 24 46.27 -22.28 -23.42
N HIS A 25 45.44 -23.22 -23.85
CA HIS A 25 44.47 -23.88 -23.02
C HIS A 25 45.21 -24.64 -21.92
N VAL A 26 45.45 -23.96 -20.79
CA VAL A 26 45.54 -24.63 -19.51
C VAL A 26 44.17 -25.25 -19.30
N ARG A 27 44.05 -26.53 -19.63
CA ARG A 27 42.89 -27.36 -19.27
C ARG A 27 42.92 -27.53 -17.75
N THR A 28 42.55 -26.50 -17.02
CA THR A 28 42.03 -26.69 -15.67
C THR A 28 40.78 -27.55 -15.85
N HIS A 29 40.88 -28.79 -15.41
CA HIS A 29 39.75 -29.68 -15.22
C HIS A 29 38.86 -29.00 -14.17
N LEU A 30 38.02 -28.04 -14.58
CA LEU A 30 36.88 -27.62 -13.78
C LEU A 30 36.03 -28.88 -13.71
N GLU A 31 36.05 -29.52 -12.55
CA GLU A 31 35.01 -30.47 -12.16
C GLU A 31 33.69 -29.75 -12.41
N LYS A 32 32.97 -30.18 -13.44
CA LYS A 32 31.64 -29.66 -13.71
C LYS A 32 30.79 -30.15 -12.56
N ASP A 33 30.29 -29.21 -11.76
CA ASP A 33 29.24 -29.51 -10.79
C ASP A 33 28.17 -30.35 -11.48
N PRO A 34 27.63 -31.39 -10.81
CA PRO A 34 26.60 -32.23 -11.40
C PRO A 34 25.46 -31.34 -11.89
N GLU A 35 25.32 -31.22 -13.21
CA GLU A 35 24.30 -30.42 -13.85
C GLU A 35 22.99 -31.21 -13.76
N TYR A 36 22.26 -31.00 -12.67
CA TYR A 36 20.96 -31.62 -12.46
C TYR A 36 19.97 -31.05 -13.47
N MET A 37 19.69 -31.80 -14.52
CA MET A 37 18.57 -31.49 -15.41
C MET A 37 17.26 -31.79 -14.66
N VAL A 38 16.62 -30.75 -14.15
CA VAL A 38 15.28 -30.87 -13.57
C VAL A 38 14.30 -31.09 -14.72
N GLN A 39 13.83 -32.34 -14.85
CA GLN A 39 12.85 -32.69 -15.85
C GLN A 39 11.49 -32.18 -15.39
N VAL A 40 11.03 -31.07 -15.98
CA VAL A 40 9.68 -30.55 -15.74
C VAL A 40 8.73 -31.33 -16.64
N SER A 41 7.82 -32.09 -16.03
CA SER A 41 6.81 -32.89 -16.73
C SER A 41 5.90 -32.03 -17.60
N ASP A 42 5.39 -30.93 -17.05
CA ASP A 42 4.50 -30.00 -17.75
C ASP A 42 4.91 -28.53 -17.51
N PRO A 43 5.77 -27.95 -18.37
CA PRO A 43 6.24 -26.57 -18.18
C PRO A 43 5.12 -25.53 -18.32
N LYS A 44 4.01 -25.88 -18.97
CA LYS A 44 2.85 -24.99 -19.12
C LYS A 44 2.08 -24.83 -17.81
N ILE A 45 1.90 -25.92 -17.06
CA ILE A 45 1.19 -25.91 -15.77
C ILE A 45 2.03 -25.16 -14.76
N LEU A 46 3.33 -25.49 -14.66
CA LEU A 46 4.27 -24.79 -13.79
C LEU A 46 4.28 -23.28 -14.05
N ARG A 47 4.26 -22.86 -15.31
CA ARG A 47 4.18 -21.44 -15.66
C ARG A 47 2.88 -20.81 -15.18
N LYS A 48 1.74 -21.50 -15.33
CA LYS A 48 0.45 -20.99 -14.87
C LYS A 48 0.48 -20.80 -13.35
N ASP A 49 0.91 -21.80 -12.60
CA ASP A 49 0.94 -21.76 -11.13
C ASP A 49 1.89 -20.64 -10.64
N LEU A 50 3.03 -20.47 -11.33
CA LEU A 50 3.98 -19.41 -10.99
C LEU A 50 3.44 -18.02 -11.29
N LEU A 51 2.66 -17.84 -12.37
CA LEU A 51 2.00 -16.58 -12.69
C LEU A 51 0.80 -16.30 -11.77
N GLU A 52 0.07 -17.34 -11.36
CA GLU A 52 -1.06 -17.24 -10.44
C GLU A 52 -0.59 -16.85 -9.04
N SER A 53 0.44 -17.52 -8.51
CA SER A 53 1.07 -17.14 -7.25
C SER A 53 1.67 -15.72 -7.30
N LEU A 54 2.30 -15.34 -8.42
CA LEU A 54 2.79 -13.97 -8.58
C LEU A 54 1.64 -12.94 -8.60
N ARG A 55 0.52 -13.28 -9.25
CA ARG A 55 -0.67 -12.42 -9.28
C ARG A 55 -1.23 -12.21 -7.87
N GLU A 56 -1.33 -13.27 -7.07
CA GLU A 56 -1.77 -13.17 -5.67
C GLU A 56 -0.86 -12.24 -4.86
N VAL A 57 0.46 -12.42 -4.99
CA VAL A 57 1.44 -11.54 -4.32
C VAL A 57 1.26 -10.08 -4.74
N ILE A 58 1.04 -9.80 -6.02
CA ILE A 58 0.79 -8.44 -6.51
C ILE A 58 -0.49 -7.86 -5.89
N ILE A 59 -1.58 -8.62 -5.85
CA ILE A 59 -2.84 -8.19 -5.24
C ILE A 59 -2.63 -7.88 -3.75
N PHE A 60 -1.89 -8.72 -3.03
CA PHE A 60 -1.57 -8.47 -1.62
C PHE A 60 -0.72 -7.21 -1.43
N MET A 61 0.26 -6.96 -2.29
CA MET A 61 1.07 -5.74 -2.24
C MET A 61 0.25 -4.48 -2.50
N GLN A 62 -0.63 -4.51 -3.50
CA GLN A 62 -1.55 -3.40 -3.77
C GLN A 62 -2.52 -3.15 -2.61
N GLY A 63 -3.09 -4.23 -2.05
CA GLY A 63 -3.94 -4.15 -0.86
C GLY A 63 -3.21 -3.63 0.37
N TYR A 64 -1.92 -3.95 0.52
CA TYR A 64 -1.09 -3.42 1.60
C TYR A 64 -0.86 -1.91 1.44
N GLU A 65 -0.64 -1.41 0.23
CA GLU A 65 -0.47 0.02 0.00
C GLU A 65 -1.73 0.83 0.34
N THR A 66 -2.91 0.35 -0.07
CA THR A 66 -4.17 1.01 0.28
C THR A 66 -4.43 0.98 1.78
N PHE A 67 -4.19 -0.16 2.42
CA PHE A 67 -4.31 -0.31 3.87
C PHE A 67 -3.34 0.62 4.63
N ARG A 68 -2.11 0.75 4.15
CA ARG A 68 -1.11 1.66 4.72
C ARG A 68 -1.57 3.12 4.65
N LYS A 69 -2.11 3.57 3.51
CA LYS A 69 -2.67 4.92 3.37
C LYS A 69 -3.80 5.17 4.40
N ILE A 70 -4.71 4.22 4.55
CA ILE A 70 -5.81 4.30 5.53
C ILE A 70 -5.27 4.38 6.97
N GLN A 71 -4.20 3.64 7.29
CA GLN A 71 -3.58 3.73 8.62
C GLN A 71 -2.95 5.10 8.86
N GLU A 72 -2.25 5.66 7.88
CA GLU A 72 -1.65 6.99 7.96
C GLU A 72 -2.73 8.06 8.17
N GLU A 73 -3.83 8.00 7.42
CA GLU A 73 -4.99 8.89 7.58
C GLU A 73 -5.64 8.75 8.97
N LYS A 74 -5.84 7.52 9.45
CA LYS A 74 -6.37 7.26 10.79
C LYS A 74 -5.49 7.88 11.86
N VAL A 75 -4.17 7.70 11.78
CA VAL A 75 -3.22 8.29 12.74
C VAL A 75 -3.24 9.82 12.68
N ALA A 76 -3.30 10.39 11.48
CA ALA A 76 -3.42 11.84 11.30
C ALA A 76 -4.70 12.38 11.95
N LEU A 77 -5.85 11.73 11.70
CA LEU A 77 -7.14 12.11 12.26
C LEU A 77 -7.15 12.00 13.79
N PHE A 78 -6.59 10.93 14.36
CA PHE A 78 -6.45 10.79 15.81
C PHE A 78 -5.57 11.88 16.41
N THR A 79 -4.55 12.32 15.69
CA THR A 79 -3.67 13.40 16.15
C THR A 79 -4.42 14.73 16.19
N VAL A 80 -5.20 15.03 15.14
CA VAL A 80 -6.07 16.21 15.09
C VAL A 80 -7.09 16.17 16.23
N LEU A 81 -7.81 15.05 16.40
CA LEU A 81 -8.80 14.89 17.47
C LEU A 81 -8.19 15.09 18.86
N LYS A 82 -7.00 14.52 19.13
CA LYS A 82 -6.30 14.73 20.40
C LYS A 82 -5.98 16.20 20.63
N SER A 83 -5.60 16.95 19.59
CA SER A 83 -5.32 18.38 19.71
C SER A 83 -6.59 19.18 20.04
N GLN A 84 -7.71 18.87 19.38
CA GLN A 84 -9.01 19.51 19.64
C GLN A 84 -9.52 19.22 21.05
N VAL A 85 -9.41 17.97 21.53
CA VAL A 85 -9.79 17.63 22.91
C VAL A 85 -8.96 18.41 23.93
N ARG A 86 -7.64 18.56 23.68
CA ARG A 86 -6.79 19.38 24.54
C ARG A 86 -7.19 20.85 24.50
N GLU A 87 -7.52 21.38 23.34
CA GLU A 87 -8.00 22.75 23.19
C GLU A 87 -9.30 22.98 23.96
N ILE A 88 -10.29 22.10 23.79
CA ILE A 88 -11.55 22.14 24.53
C ILE A 88 -11.30 22.09 26.03
N ASN A 89 -10.49 21.15 26.50
CA ASN A 89 -10.15 21.04 27.93
C ASN A 89 -9.46 22.31 28.43
N SER A 90 -8.58 22.92 27.65
CA SER A 90 -7.93 24.19 28.01
C SER A 90 -8.91 25.36 28.09
N LEU A 91 -9.91 25.42 27.21
CA LEU A 91 -10.97 26.44 27.23
C LEU A 91 -11.89 26.25 28.43
N VAL A 92 -12.29 25.01 28.69
CA VAL A 92 -13.16 24.63 29.82
C VAL A 92 -12.47 24.94 31.14
N ASP A 93 -11.28 24.39 31.38
CA ASP A 93 -10.57 24.58 32.65
C ASP A 93 -9.98 25.98 32.82
N GLY A 94 -9.52 26.60 31.73
CA GLY A 94 -8.84 27.88 31.77
C GLY A 94 -9.77 29.09 31.84
N LYS A 95 -10.82 29.11 31.00
CA LYS A 95 -11.73 30.25 30.86
C LYS A 95 -13.06 29.96 31.53
N LEU A 96 -13.77 28.92 31.10
CA LEU A 96 -15.17 28.70 31.46
C LEU A 96 -15.35 28.46 32.97
N LYS A 97 -14.48 27.65 33.57
CA LYS A 97 -14.49 27.33 35.00
C LYS A 97 -14.31 28.53 35.93
N LYS A 98 -13.70 29.62 35.44
CA LYS A 98 -13.52 30.86 36.22
C LYS A 98 -14.78 31.74 36.23
N TYR A 99 -15.56 31.71 35.16
CA TYR A 99 -16.78 32.50 35.03
C TYR A 99 -18.03 31.79 35.57
N LEU A 100 -17.96 30.47 35.75
CA LEU A 100 -19.05 29.72 36.34
C LEU A 100 -19.06 29.91 37.87
N PRO A 101 -20.22 30.19 38.48
CA PRO A 101 -20.34 30.20 39.92
C PRO A 101 -19.93 28.81 40.44
N LYS A 102 -19.12 28.78 41.50
CA LYS A 102 -18.72 27.54 42.21
C LYS A 102 -19.93 26.99 42.97
N GLY A 103 -20.98 26.63 42.26
CA GLY A 103 -22.14 25.95 42.82
C GLY A 103 -21.70 24.61 43.38
N LYS A 104 -22.33 24.16 44.46
CA LYS A 104 -22.12 22.83 45.07
C LYS A 104 -22.61 21.67 44.17
N LEU A 105 -22.80 21.91 42.87
CA LEU A 105 -23.18 20.90 41.90
C LEU A 105 -21.96 20.00 41.70
N ARG A 106 -21.96 18.85 42.40
CA ARG A 106 -21.03 17.77 42.10
C ARG A 106 -21.26 17.37 40.65
N GLY A 107 -20.26 17.57 39.79
CA GLY A 107 -20.20 16.82 38.55
C GLY A 107 -20.20 15.33 38.91
N PHE A 108 -21.02 14.54 38.24
CA PHE A 108 -21.02 13.09 38.40
C PHE A 108 -19.61 12.59 38.07
N SER A 109 -18.84 12.22 39.08
CA SER A 109 -17.55 11.58 38.87
C SER A 109 -17.78 10.21 38.24
N GLU A 110 -16.91 9.73 37.36
CA GLU A 110 -17.00 8.38 36.77
C GLU A 110 -17.18 7.29 37.84
N LYS A 111 -16.60 7.47 39.04
CA LYS A 111 -16.81 6.60 40.21
C LYS A 111 -18.26 6.48 40.68
N GLN A 112 -19.12 7.45 40.38
CA GLN A 112 -20.55 7.42 40.68
C GLN A 112 -21.38 6.78 39.55
N LEU A 113 -20.92 6.82 38.29
CA LEU A 113 -21.58 6.09 37.21
C LEU A 113 -21.36 4.58 37.33
N GLN A 114 -20.16 4.13 37.72
CA GLN A 114 -19.88 2.70 37.92
C GLN A 114 -20.65 2.07 39.09
N GLN A 115 -21.15 2.88 40.03
CA GLN A 115 -22.00 2.40 41.13
C GLN A 115 -23.49 2.36 40.77
N GLN A 116 -23.92 2.94 39.65
CA GLN A 116 -25.28 2.89 39.15
C GLN A 116 -25.39 1.92 37.96
N GLY A 117 -25.04 0.65 38.20
CA GLY A 117 -25.40 -0.56 37.43
C GLY A 117 -26.01 -0.41 36.04
N LEU A 118 -25.35 0.30 35.13
CA LEU A 118 -25.60 0.21 33.70
C LEU A 118 -24.51 -0.69 33.17
N ASP A 119 -24.91 -1.90 32.80
CA ASP A 119 -24.09 -3.02 32.34
C ASP A 119 -22.95 -2.56 31.41
N GLU A 120 -21.77 -2.39 32.01
CA GLU A 120 -20.53 -1.97 31.34
C GLU A 120 -19.79 -3.21 30.81
N GLU A 121 -20.49 -4.08 30.08
CA GLU A 121 -19.90 -5.25 29.40
C GLU A 121 -19.32 -4.91 28.02
N LEU A 122 -18.72 -3.74 27.84
CA LEU A 122 -18.19 -3.32 26.53
C LEU A 122 -16.89 -2.51 26.54
N LEU A 123 -16.24 -2.30 27.68
CA LEU A 123 -15.02 -1.46 27.74
C LEU A 123 -13.89 -2.03 28.62
N SER A 124 -13.47 -3.28 28.37
CA SER A 124 -12.16 -3.75 28.84
C SER A 124 -11.16 -3.83 27.69
N PRO A 125 -10.05 -3.07 27.72
CA PRO A 125 -8.91 -3.26 26.83
C PRO A 125 -7.78 -3.95 27.59
N ALA A 126 -7.90 -5.25 27.90
CA ALA A 126 -6.76 -6.13 28.21
C ALA A 126 -7.21 -7.58 28.42
N GLY A 127 -6.88 -8.46 27.48
CA GLY A 127 -7.05 -9.90 27.66
C GLY A 127 -6.95 -10.66 26.34
N GLN A 128 -5.75 -11.13 26.02
CA GLN A 128 -5.52 -12.06 24.92
C GLN A 128 -6.32 -13.35 25.14
N GLN A 129 -7.30 -13.64 24.28
CA GLN A 129 -7.70 -14.99 23.90
C GLN A 129 -8.12 -15.00 22.42
N PRO A 130 -7.81 -16.07 21.66
CA PRO A 130 -8.19 -16.18 20.25
C PRO A 130 -9.67 -16.57 20.15
N LEU A 131 -10.50 -15.66 19.63
CA LEU A 131 -11.91 -15.97 19.35
C LEU A 131 -12.12 -16.22 17.86
N GLU A 132 -12.83 -17.33 17.63
CA GLU A 132 -13.26 -17.88 16.36
C GLU A 132 -14.04 -16.90 15.48
N VAL A 133 -13.89 -17.16 14.18
CA VAL A 133 -14.56 -16.49 13.07
C VAL A 133 -16.07 -16.73 13.15
N VAL A 134 -16.83 -15.70 13.48
CA VAL A 134 -18.29 -15.66 13.25
C VAL A 134 -18.58 -14.56 12.24
N SER A 135 -18.94 -15.00 11.03
CA SER A 135 -19.39 -14.18 9.91
C SER A 135 -20.69 -13.45 10.28
N ILE A 136 -20.67 -12.11 10.26
CA ILE A 136 -21.89 -11.29 10.35
C ILE A 136 -22.03 -10.53 9.04
N GLU A 137 -22.93 -11.02 8.19
CA GLU A 137 -23.57 -10.26 7.12
C GLU A 137 -24.47 -9.19 7.76
N ARG A 138 -24.14 -7.90 7.58
CA ARG A 138 -25.13 -6.83 7.69
C ARG A 138 -24.95 -5.80 6.59
N SER A 139 -26.01 -5.72 5.81
CA SER A 139 -26.39 -4.69 4.85
C SER A 139 -26.47 -3.31 5.50
N THR A 140 -25.95 -2.30 4.78
CA THR A 140 -26.27 -0.89 5.01
C THR A 140 -26.76 -0.27 3.71
N PRO A 141 -27.92 0.44 3.68
CA PRO A 141 -28.31 1.29 2.58
C PRO A 141 -27.46 2.57 2.61
N ARG A 142 -26.78 2.90 1.50
CA ARG A 142 -25.91 4.09 1.39
C ARG A 142 -26.61 5.18 0.58
N GLU A 143 -27.02 6.26 1.25
CA GLU A 143 -27.38 7.53 0.63
C GLU A 143 -26.11 8.26 0.16
N GLN A 144 -26.03 8.42 -1.17
CA GLN A 144 -25.84 9.66 -1.93
C GLN A 144 -24.71 10.67 -1.58
N THR A 145 -23.85 10.82 -2.59
CA THR A 145 -23.26 12.07 -3.11
C THR A 145 -21.94 12.55 -2.51
N GLU A 146 -20.83 12.10 -3.10
CA GLU A 146 -19.71 12.99 -3.41
C GLU A 146 -19.26 12.72 -4.85
N ARG A 147 -19.01 13.79 -5.62
CA ARG A 147 -18.58 13.72 -7.01
C ARG A 147 -17.19 13.11 -7.06
N GLU A 148 -17.12 11.84 -7.43
CA GLU A 148 -15.88 11.13 -7.73
C GLU A 148 -15.20 11.82 -8.90
N GLN A 149 -14.03 12.42 -8.65
CA GLN A 149 -13.07 12.60 -9.73
C GLN A 149 -12.67 11.21 -10.19
N PRO A 150 -12.59 10.93 -11.50
CA PRO A 150 -12.25 9.60 -11.98
C PRO A 150 -10.90 9.22 -11.37
N SER A 151 -10.91 8.14 -10.58
CA SER A 151 -9.69 7.67 -9.95
C SER A 151 -8.74 7.17 -11.04
N GLU A 152 -7.43 7.24 -10.81
CA GLU A 152 -6.43 6.71 -11.73
C GLU A 152 -6.69 5.23 -12.10
N LEU A 153 -7.41 4.48 -11.24
CA LEU A 153 -7.83 3.11 -11.51
C LEU A 153 -8.91 3.02 -12.59
N ASP A 154 -9.85 3.96 -12.67
CA ASP A 154 -10.87 4.01 -13.73
C ASP A 154 -10.22 4.28 -15.09
N GLU A 155 -9.18 5.12 -15.13
CA GLU A 155 -8.41 5.37 -16.34
C GLU A 155 -7.65 4.11 -16.80
N LEU A 156 -7.05 3.38 -15.86
CA LEU A 156 -6.36 2.12 -16.14
C LEU A 156 -7.34 1.03 -16.60
N GLU A 157 -8.52 0.90 -15.99
CA GLU A 157 -9.55 -0.04 -16.45
C GLU A 157 -10.04 0.29 -17.86
N LYS A 158 -10.21 1.58 -18.17
CA LYS A 158 -10.59 2.02 -19.51
C LYS A 158 -9.52 1.69 -20.55
N GLN A 159 -8.24 1.91 -20.22
CA GLN A 159 -7.12 1.54 -21.08
C GLN A 159 -7.05 0.02 -21.31
N LEU A 160 -7.28 -0.80 -20.28
CA LEU A 160 -7.28 -2.25 -20.41
C LEU A 160 -8.43 -2.75 -21.31
N ARG A 161 -9.64 -2.18 -21.19
CA ARG A 161 -10.76 -2.50 -22.08
C ARG A 161 -10.47 -2.14 -23.54
N ASP A 162 -9.83 -1.00 -23.79
CA ASP A 162 -9.42 -0.61 -25.13
C ASP A 162 -8.41 -1.62 -25.71
N ILE A 163 -7.41 -2.03 -24.94
CA ILE A 163 -6.43 -3.05 -25.35
C ILE A 163 -7.12 -4.39 -25.66
N GLU A 164 -8.06 -4.82 -24.81
CA GLU A 164 -8.82 -6.06 -25.01
C GLU A 164 -9.63 -6.02 -26.31
N SER A 165 -10.27 -4.89 -26.60
CA SER A 165 -11.02 -4.71 -27.86
C SER A 165 -10.12 -4.75 -29.10
N GLN A 166 -8.92 -4.17 -29.02
CA GLN A 166 -7.93 -4.21 -30.11
C GLN A 166 -7.45 -5.63 -30.35
N LEU A 167 -7.22 -6.41 -29.30
CA LEU A 167 -6.81 -7.81 -29.41
C LEU A 167 -7.91 -8.71 -29.96
N GLN A 168 -9.18 -8.45 -29.63
CA GLN A 168 -10.30 -9.19 -30.22
C GLN A 168 -10.44 -8.94 -31.73
N ASN A 169 -10.14 -7.73 -32.21
CA ASN A 169 -10.24 -7.38 -33.63
C ASN A 169 -9.07 -7.87 -34.49
N ILE A 170 -7.96 -8.32 -33.88
CA ILE A 170 -6.78 -8.87 -34.58
C ILE A 170 -6.92 -10.39 -34.80
N ARG A 171 -7.96 -11.01 -34.23
CA ARG A 171 -8.23 -12.44 -34.31
C ARG A 171 -9.29 -12.77 -35.36
#